data_AF-A0A3B8Y5W9-F1
#
_entry.id   AF-A0A3B8Y5W9-F1
#
_cell.length_a   1.000
_cell.length_b   1.000
_cell.length_c   1.000
_cell.angle_alpha   90.00
_cell.angle_beta   90.00
_cell.angle_gamma   90.00
#
_symmetry.space_group_name_H-M   'P 1'
#
loop_
_entity.id
_entity.type
_entity.pdbx_description
1 polymer ?
#
loop_
_entity_poly.entity_id
_entity_poly.type
_entity_poly.pdbx_seq_one_letter_code
_entity_poly.pdbx_strand_id
1 'polypeptide(L)'
;SEVRSSFDNSNLRPNYGEEIAKNDRPWHILTLSAKTSQALGELTQHYLDYLDSEVEAQLADICFTANTGRQHFDYRLAVFGESKEHLREQLANFEQLTTEVVKNQDKKSKIAFLFTGQGSQYLGMGYQLYQTQPTFRQTLDRCDQILRPYLAKPLIEVLYPPSVEDFNDSTADQLIHETAYTQPALFALEYALFELWKSWGIEADVVIGHSVGEY
;
A
#
# COMPACT_ATOMS: atom_id res chain seq x y z
N SER A 1 -37.02 -17.45 -55.65
CA SER A 1 -36.89 -16.10 -55.05
C SER A 1 -35.78 -16.17 -54.02
N GLU A 2 -34.55 -16.06 -54.50
CA GLU A 2 -33.34 -16.28 -53.71
C GLU A 2 -32.84 -14.95 -53.15
N VAL A 3 -32.80 -14.83 -51.82
CA VAL A 3 -32.12 -13.74 -51.12
C VAL A 3 -30.69 -14.23 -50.84
N ARG A 4 -29.73 -13.78 -51.65
CA ARG A 4 -28.30 -13.91 -51.34
C ARG A 4 -27.92 -12.79 -50.36
N SER A 5 -27.82 -13.15 -49.09
CA SER A 5 -27.23 -12.33 -48.03
C SER A 5 -25.71 -12.28 -48.21
N SER A 6 -25.19 -11.08 -48.42
CA SER A 6 -23.76 -10.77 -48.40
C SER A 6 -23.27 -10.78 -46.96
N PHE A 7 -22.38 -11.72 -46.63
CA PHE A 7 -21.58 -11.67 -45.41
C PHE A 7 -20.45 -10.64 -45.61
N ASP A 8 -20.66 -9.44 -45.06
CA ASP A 8 -19.58 -8.48 -44.85
C ASP A 8 -19.05 -8.68 -43.43
N ASN A 9 -17.86 -9.28 -43.31
CA ASN A 9 -17.26 -9.70 -42.05
C ASN A 9 -16.01 -8.86 -41.74
N SER A 10 -16.15 -7.55 -41.80
CA SER A 10 -15.16 -6.60 -41.30
C SER A 10 -15.83 -5.56 -40.42
N ASN A 11 -16.07 -5.88 -39.14
CA ASN A 11 -16.20 -4.91 -38.03
C ASN A 11 -16.38 -5.59 -36.66
N LEU A 12 -15.45 -6.48 -36.30
CA LEU A 12 -15.28 -6.94 -34.92
C LEU A 12 -13.83 -6.73 -34.51
N ARG A 13 -13.46 -5.47 -34.30
CA ARG A 13 -12.34 -5.15 -33.41
C ARG A 13 -12.95 -4.62 -32.12
N PRO A 14 -12.75 -5.28 -30.97
CA PRO A 14 -13.14 -4.69 -29.71
C PRO A 14 -12.37 -3.39 -29.53
N ASN A 15 -13.12 -2.31 -29.31
CA ASN A 15 -12.62 -0.99 -29.01
C ASN A 15 -11.93 -1.04 -27.65
N TYR A 16 -10.62 -1.32 -27.61
CA TYR A 16 -9.79 -1.20 -26.41
C TYR A 16 -9.55 0.30 -26.11
N GLY A 17 -10.64 1.01 -25.85
CA GLY A 17 -10.68 2.44 -25.59
C GLY A 17 -11.78 2.81 -24.59
N GLU A 18 -12.25 1.86 -23.79
CA GLU A 18 -13.09 2.15 -22.63
C GLU A 18 -12.20 2.41 -21.42
N GLU A 19 -12.22 3.67 -21.00
CA GLU A 19 -11.74 4.24 -19.74
C GLU A 19 -11.42 3.19 -18.67
N ILE A 20 -10.14 2.90 -18.48
CA ILE A 20 -9.67 2.64 -17.13
C ILE A 20 -9.96 3.93 -16.39
N ALA A 21 -11.06 3.98 -15.63
CA ALA A 21 -11.22 4.98 -14.59
C ALA A 21 -9.87 5.01 -13.87
N LYS A 22 -9.11 6.11 -14.03
CA LYS A 22 -7.86 6.34 -13.31
C LYS A 22 -8.27 6.28 -11.84
N ASN A 23 -8.20 5.10 -11.24
CA ASN A 23 -8.32 4.91 -9.80
C ASN A 23 -7.05 5.52 -9.24
N ASP A 24 -7.05 6.85 -9.19
CA ASP A 24 -5.95 7.59 -8.66
C ASP A 24 -5.90 7.27 -7.17
N ARG A 25 -4.71 6.93 -6.70
CA ARG A 25 -4.56 6.58 -5.29
C ARG A 25 -4.87 7.83 -4.49
N PRO A 26 -5.65 7.75 -3.39
CA PRO A 26 -5.98 8.93 -2.59
C PRO A 26 -4.75 9.60 -1.97
N TRP A 27 -3.63 8.88 -1.90
CA TRP A 27 -2.36 9.34 -1.37
C TRP A 27 -1.24 9.10 -2.38
N HIS A 28 -0.38 10.10 -2.53
CA HIS A 28 0.81 10.04 -3.37
C HIS A 28 2.05 10.24 -2.52
N ILE A 29 3.15 9.60 -2.94
CA ILE A 29 4.47 9.76 -2.33
C ILE A 29 5.37 10.46 -3.34
N LEU A 30 5.92 11.61 -2.97
CA LEU A 30 6.95 12.31 -3.72
C LEU A 30 8.30 12.00 -3.08
N THR A 31 9.20 11.36 -3.83
CA THR A 31 10.59 11.14 -3.42
C THR A 31 11.53 12.05 -4.18
N LEU A 32 12.42 12.71 -3.44
CA LEU A 32 13.49 13.56 -3.98
C LEU A 32 14.83 13.02 -3.50
N SER A 33 15.86 13.13 -4.34
CA SER A 33 17.21 12.80 -3.91
C SER A 33 18.28 13.63 -4.60
N ALA A 34 19.41 13.83 -3.91
CA ALA A 34 20.55 14.56 -4.42
C ALA A 34 21.89 14.01 -3.87
N LYS A 35 23.00 14.45 -4.46
CA LYS A 35 24.36 14.06 -4.06
C LYS A 35 24.86 14.78 -2.80
N THR A 36 24.24 15.89 -2.43
CA THR A 36 24.58 16.70 -1.25
C THR A 36 23.31 17.21 -0.60
N SER A 37 23.39 17.58 0.69
CA SER A 37 22.27 18.18 1.42
C SER A 37 21.84 19.51 0.81
N GLN A 38 22.79 20.34 0.38
CA GLN A 38 22.51 21.60 -0.29
C GLN A 38 21.73 21.38 -1.60
N ALA A 39 22.17 20.44 -2.44
CA ALA A 39 21.48 20.15 -3.70
C ALA A 39 20.09 19.54 -3.46
N LEU A 40 19.88 18.83 -2.35
CA LEU A 40 18.54 18.38 -1.95
C LEU A 40 17.65 19.56 -1.58
N GLY A 41 18.17 20.53 -0.81
CA GLY A 41 17.44 21.76 -0.47
C GLY A 41 17.07 22.59 -1.70
N GLU A 42 18.01 22.77 -2.64
CA GLU A 42 17.75 23.43 -3.94
C GLU A 42 16.69 22.70 -4.75
N LEU A 43 16.74 21.35 -4.81
CA LEU A 43 15.74 20.54 -5.49
C LEU A 43 14.36 20.65 -4.83
N THR A 44 14.30 20.65 -3.50
CA THR A 44 13.05 20.86 -2.75
C THR A 44 12.43 22.21 -3.08
N GLN A 45 13.23 23.29 -3.11
CA GLN A 45 12.72 24.61 -3.47
C GLN A 45 12.18 24.66 -4.91
N HIS A 46 12.86 24.03 -5.87
CA HIS A 46 12.34 23.92 -7.24
C HIS A 46 11.00 23.18 -7.31
N TYR A 47 10.80 22.15 -6.48
CA TYR A 47 9.51 21.47 -6.41
C TYR A 47 8.42 22.31 -5.74
N LEU A 48 8.75 23.11 -4.72
CA LEU A 48 7.82 24.09 -4.14
C LEU A 48 7.38 25.11 -5.20
N ASP A 49 8.33 25.73 -5.90
CA ASP A 49 8.05 26.71 -6.95
C ASP A 49 7.21 26.09 -8.09
N TYR A 50 7.48 24.82 -8.43
CA TYR A 50 6.71 24.10 -9.44
C TYR A 50 5.28 23.79 -8.97
N LEU A 51 5.09 23.39 -7.71
CA LEU A 51 3.76 23.14 -7.15
C LEU A 51 2.94 24.43 -6.99
N ASP A 52 3.60 25.56 -6.76
CA ASP A 52 2.98 26.90 -6.70
C ASP A 52 2.72 27.51 -8.10
N SER A 53 3.21 26.88 -9.17
CA SER A 53 3.00 27.35 -10.53
C SER A 53 1.60 27.00 -11.04
N GLU A 54 1.09 27.82 -11.98
CA GLU A 54 -0.19 27.62 -12.69
C GLU A 54 -0.15 26.42 -13.68
N VAL A 55 0.84 25.53 -13.56
CA VAL A 55 0.95 24.35 -14.42
C VAL A 55 -0.06 23.29 -13.98
N GLU A 56 -1.02 23.03 -14.86
CA GLU A 56 -1.98 21.95 -14.73
C GLU A 56 -1.31 20.59 -14.98
N ALA A 57 -0.70 20.03 -13.94
CA ALA A 57 -0.22 18.67 -13.87
C ALA A 57 -0.96 17.87 -12.78
N GLN A 58 -1.32 16.63 -13.09
CA GLN A 58 -1.92 15.72 -12.11
C GLN A 58 -0.88 15.29 -11.07
N LEU A 59 -1.27 15.25 -9.80
CA LEU A 59 -0.39 14.93 -8.69
C LEU A 59 0.29 13.56 -8.86
N ALA A 60 -0.46 12.57 -9.34
CA ALA A 60 0.06 11.26 -9.71
C ALA A 60 1.21 11.32 -10.71
N ASP A 61 1.09 12.13 -11.76
CA ASP A 61 2.10 12.21 -12.82
C ASP A 61 3.38 12.88 -12.30
N ILE A 62 3.25 13.88 -11.42
CA ILE A 62 4.38 14.54 -10.74
C ILE A 62 5.15 13.52 -9.90
N CYS A 63 4.45 12.79 -9.03
CA CYS A 63 5.04 11.78 -8.15
C CYS A 63 5.62 10.60 -8.94
N PHE A 64 4.90 10.12 -9.97
CA PHE A 64 5.37 9.04 -10.83
C PHE A 64 6.68 9.41 -11.53
N THR A 65 6.75 10.61 -12.11
CA THR A 65 7.95 11.10 -12.81
C THR A 65 9.14 11.23 -11.85
N ALA A 66 8.91 11.77 -10.66
CA ALA A 66 9.95 11.89 -9.63
C ALA A 66 10.48 10.51 -9.20
N ASN A 67 9.60 9.54 -8.98
CA ASN A 67 9.96 8.24 -8.40
C ASN A 67 10.57 7.27 -9.43
N THR A 68 10.17 7.34 -10.70
CA THR A 68 10.56 6.35 -11.73
C THR A 68 11.55 6.88 -12.76
N GLY A 69 11.53 8.19 -13.05
CA GLY A 69 12.33 8.80 -14.12
C GLY A 69 13.66 9.40 -13.67
N ARG A 70 13.92 9.45 -12.35
CA ARG A 70 15.10 10.10 -11.77
C ARG A 70 16.05 9.07 -11.15
N GLN A 71 17.34 9.38 -11.18
CA GLN A 71 18.34 8.61 -10.45
C GLN A 71 18.21 8.86 -8.94
N HIS A 72 18.37 7.82 -8.14
CA HIS A 72 18.33 7.88 -6.68
C HIS A 72 19.75 8.07 -6.11
N PHE A 73 19.96 9.14 -5.34
CA PHE A 73 21.21 9.49 -4.67
C PHE A 73 21.13 9.28 -3.14
N ASP A 74 22.17 9.64 -2.40
CA ASP A 74 22.31 9.34 -0.97
C ASP A 74 21.54 10.27 -0.04
N TYR A 75 21.34 11.54 -0.44
CA TYR A 75 20.51 12.47 0.33
C TYR A 75 19.10 12.33 -0.19
N ARG A 76 18.18 11.82 0.63
CA ARG A 76 16.80 11.49 0.22
C ARG A 76 15.79 12.19 1.09
N LEU A 77 14.68 12.58 0.48
CA LEU A 77 13.48 13.09 1.12
C LEU A 77 12.29 12.34 0.54
N ALA A 78 11.38 11.90 1.40
CA ALA A 78 10.09 11.35 0.99
C ALA A 78 8.99 12.09 1.75
N VAL A 79 8.06 12.66 1.01
CA VAL A 79 6.84 13.30 1.55
C VAL A 79 5.63 12.66 0.91
N PHE A 80 4.49 12.73 1.58
CA PHE A 80 3.24 12.15 1.08
C PHE A 80 2.08 13.12 1.27
N GLY A 81 1.06 13.01 0.42
CA GLY A 81 -0.09 13.91 0.45
C GLY A 81 -1.20 13.51 -0.51
N GLU A 82 -2.38 14.03 -0.24
CA GLU A 82 -3.61 13.83 -1.04
C GLU A 82 -3.85 14.97 -2.04
N SER A 83 -3.11 16.07 -1.92
CA SER A 83 -3.21 17.24 -2.80
C SER A 83 -1.86 17.95 -2.99
N LYS A 84 -1.80 18.88 -3.95
CA LYS A 84 -0.60 19.71 -4.18
C LYS A 84 -0.29 20.57 -2.94
N GLU A 85 -1.33 21.11 -2.31
CA GLU A 85 -1.23 21.93 -1.10
C GLU A 85 -0.66 21.12 0.06
N HIS A 86 -1.10 19.88 0.25
CA HIS A 86 -0.57 19.00 1.29
C HIS A 86 0.91 18.67 1.03
N LEU A 87 1.29 18.33 -0.21
CA LEU A 87 2.71 18.12 -0.53
C LEU A 87 3.56 19.37 -0.29
N ARG A 88 3.04 20.55 -0.64
CA ARG A 88 3.71 21.83 -0.43
C ARG A 88 3.95 22.09 1.06
N GLU A 89 2.96 21.83 1.91
CA GLU A 89 3.10 21.96 3.37
C GLU A 89 4.15 20.99 3.95
N GLN A 90 4.17 19.74 3.48
CA GLN A 90 5.18 18.76 3.89
C GLN A 90 6.59 19.17 3.42
N LEU A 91 6.73 19.61 2.16
CA LEU A 91 8.01 20.09 1.62
C LEU A 91 8.50 21.36 2.30
N ALA A 92 7.63 22.30 2.65
CA ALA A 92 8.01 23.53 3.34
C ALA A 92 8.60 23.25 4.74
N ASN A 93 8.21 22.14 5.37
CA ASN A 93 8.71 21.70 6.66
C ASN A 93 9.81 20.63 6.57
N PHE A 94 10.39 20.41 5.38
CA PHE A 94 11.29 19.28 5.15
C PHE A 94 12.54 19.27 6.03
N GLU A 95 13.03 20.43 6.48
CA GLU A 95 14.18 20.51 7.39
C GLU A 95 13.91 19.86 8.76
N GLN A 96 12.65 19.74 9.15
CA GLN A 96 12.22 18.98 10.34
C GLN A 96 11.99 17.50 10.04
N LEU A 97 11.83 17.15 8.75
CA LEU A 97 11.56 15.81 8.25
C LEU A 97 12.82 15.08 7.75
N THR A 98 13.95 15.78 7.60
CA THR A 98 15.26 15.20 7.28
C THR A 98 15.74 14.36 8.45
N THR A 99 15.14 13.18 8.58
CA THR A 99 15.72 12.07 9.32
C THR A 99 17.05 11.74 8.65
N GLU A 100 18.03 11.45 9.51
CA GLU A 100 19.44 11.25 9.22
C GLU A 100 19.73 10.81 7.79
N VAL A 101 20.67 11.53 7.13
CA VAL A 101 21.25 11.14 5.86
C VAL A 101 21.70 9.68 5.98
N VAL A 102 20.89 8.75 5.47
CA VAL A 102 21.30 7.36 5.34
C VAL A 102 22.30 7.36 4.22
N LYS A 103 23.57 7.62 4.57
CA LYS A 103 24.71 7.41 3.69
C LYS A 103 24.62 5.95 3.30
N ASN A 104 24.18 5.70 2.07
CA ASN A 104 24.06 4.36 1.55
C ASN A 104 25.50 3.82 1.51
N GLN A 105 25.88 3.03 2.51
CA GLN A 105 27.10 2.26 2.40
C GLN A 105 26.87 1.30 1.24
N ASP A 106 27.85 1.12 0.35
CA ASP A 106 27.76 0.42 -0.95
C ASP A 106 27.25 -1.06 -0.91
N LYS A 107 26.69 -1.53 0.21
CA LYS A 107 26.03 -2.81 0.37
C LYS A 107 24.52 -2.61 0.42
N LYS A 108 23.79 -3.36 -0.42
CA LYS A 108 22.34 -3.55 -0.29
C LYS A 108 22.02 -3.83 1.19
N SER A 109 21.29 -2.93 1.85
CA SER A 109 20.86 -3.11 3.24
C SER A 109 20.07 -4.40 3.37
N LYS A 110 20.41 -5.21 4.37
CA LYS A 110 19.63 -6.42 4.67
C LYS A 110 18.32 -6.02 5.33
N ILE A 111 17.21 -6.58 4.85
CA ILE A 111 15.87 -6.33 5.38
C ILE A 111 15.46 -7.52 6.23
N ALA A 112 15.09 -7.29 7.49
CA ALA A 112 14.53 -8.30 8.37
C ALA A 112 13.04 -8.02 8.58
N PHE A 113 12.18 -9.02 8.39
CA PHE A 113 10.77 -8.94 8.77
C PHE A 113 10.58 -9.58 10.14
N LEU A 114 9.95 -8.83 11.04
CA LEU A 114 9.64 -9.26 12.39
C LEU A 114 8.14 -9.50 12.52
N PHE A 115 7.78 -10.73 12.85
CA PHE A 115 6.41 -11.17 13.03
C PHE A 115 6.10 -11.25 14.52
N THR A 116 5.01 -10.59 14.93
CA THR A 116 4.63 -10.42 16.31
C THR A 116 3.86 -11.63 16.84
N GLY A 117 4.00 -11.91 18.13
CA GLY A 117 3.16 -12.90 18.80
C GLY A 117 1.79 -12.35 19.18
N GLN A 118 1.02 -13.17 19.89
CA GLN A 118 -0.24 -12.74 20.51
C GLN A 118 -0.06 -11.51 21.42
N GLY A 119 -1.00 -10.56 21.34
CA GLY A 119 -1.05 -9.34 22.16
C GLY A 119 -1.23 -8.05 21.35
N SER A 120 -1.03 -8.10 20.03
CA SER A 120 -1.19 -6.97 19.10
C SER A 120 -2.53 -6.95 18.37
N GLN A 121 -3.39 -7.95 18.59
CA GLN A 121 -4.67 -8.08 17.91
C GLN A 121 -5.71 -7.10 18.46
N TYR A 122 -6.50 -6.52 17.57
CA TYR A 122 -7.68 -5.71 17.88
C TYR A 122 -8.69 -5.78 16.73
N LEU A 123 -9.96 -5.54 17.03
CA LEU A 123 -11.03 -5.54 16.04
C LEU A 123 -10.79 -4.46 14.96
N GLY A 124 -10.97 -4.81 13.69
CA GLY A 124 -10.76 -3.87 12.58
C GLY A 124 -9.30 -3.65 12.16
N MET A 125 -8.33 -4.38 12.73
CA MET A 125 -6.93 -4.28 12.31
C MET A 125 -6.76 -4.52 10.80
N GLY A 126 -6.05 -3.61 10.12
CA GLY A 126 -5.82 -3.69 8.67
C GLY A 126 -7.03 -3.42 7.77
N TYR A 127 -8.18 -3.00 8.31
CA TYR A 127 -9.41 -2.83 7.52
C TYR A 127 -9.26 -1.87 6.33
N GLN A 128 -8.55 -0.75 6.49
CA GLN A 128 -8.31 0.18 5.39
C GLN A 128 -7.47 -0.47 4.26
N LEU A 129 -6.50 -1.34 4.60
CA LEU A 129 -5.73 -2.09 3.61
C LEU A 129 -6.62 -3.14 2.92
N TYR A 130 -7.48 -3.81 3.69
CA TYR A 130 -8.47 -4.74 3.14
C TYR A 130 -9.42 -4.05 2.14
N GLN A 131 -9.79 -2.79 2.37
CA GLN A 131 -10.62 -2.02 1.43
C GLN A 131 -9.86 -1.50 0.21
N THR A 132 -8.60 -1.07 0.39
CA THR A 132 -7.89 -0.29 -0.64
C THR A 132 -6.83 -1.08 -1.41
N GLN A 133 -6.28 -2.16 -0.86
CA GLN A 133 -5.14 -2.89 -1.42
C GLN A 133 -5.55 -4.30 -1.90
N PRO A 134 -5.63 -4.53 -3.23
CA PRO A 134 -6.06 -5.82 -3.77
C PRO A 134 -5.20 -7.01 -3.32
N THR A 135 -3.87 -6.87 -3.29
CA THR A 135 -2.94 -7.94 -2.86
C THR A 135 -3.21 -8.36 -1.42
N PHE A 136 -3.38 -7.38 -0.53
CA PHE A 136 -3.67 -7.62 0.88
C PHE A 136 -5.00 -8.35 1.05
N ARG A 137 -6.06 -7.82 0.42
CA ARG A 137 -7.40 -8.41 0.46
C ARG A 137 -7.42 -9.84 -0.06
N GLN A 138 -6.85 -10.09 -1.24
CA GLN A 138 -6.81 -11.43 -1.83
C GLN A 138 -6.06 -12.44 -0.95
N THR A 139 -4.98 -12.00 -0.30
CA THR A 139 -4.21 -12.84 0.61
C THR A 139 -5.02 -13.18 1.86
N LEU A 140 -5.69 -12.19 2.45
CA LEU A 140 -6.54 -12.38 3.62
C LEU A 140 -7.77 -13.26 3.32
N ASP A 141 -8.42 -13.04 2.18
CA ASP A 141 -9.54 -13.86 1.68
C ASP A 141 -9.12 -15.33 1.48
N ARG A 142 -7.91 -15.55 0.97
CA ARG A 142 -7.35 -16.90 0.82
C ARG A 142 -7.12 -17.57 2.18
N CYS A 143 -6.58 -16.85 3.16
CA CYS A 143 -6.42 -17.36 4.52
C CYS A 143 -7.78 -17.73 5.14
N ASP A 144 -8.78 -16.86 5.00
CA ASP A 144 -10.16 -17.14 5.44
C ASP A 144 -10.70 -18.43 4.82
N GLN A 145 -10.59 -18.58 3.49
CA GLN A 145 -11.06 -19.78 2.77
C GLN A 145 -10.40 -21.06 3.30
N ILE A 146 -9.10 -21.02 3.60
CA ILE A 146 -8.36 -22.17 4.17
C ILE A 146 -8.82 -22.49 5.60
N LEU A 147 -9.16 -21.46 6.38
CA LEU A 147 -9.50 -21.59 7.80
C LEU A 147 -10.98 -21.92 8.06
N ARG A 148 -11.88 -21.70 7.09
CA ARG A 148 -13.32 -21.99 7.20
C ARG A 148 -13.67 -23.37 7.78
N PRO A 149 -12.99 -24.49 7.43
CA PRO A 149 -13.32 -25.80 8.01
C PRO A 149 -12.93 -25.95 9.49
N TYR A 150 -12.09 -25.07 10.01
CA TYR A 150 -11.50 -25.16 11.35
C TYR A 150 -12.06 -24.14 12.34
N LEU A 151 -12.76 -23.11 11.85
CA LEU A 151 -13.33 -22.03 12.67
C LEU A 151 -14.86 -22.10 12.68
N ALA A 152 -15.46 -21.72 13.80
CA ALA A 152 -16.92 -21.69 13.94
C ALA A 152 -17.57 -20.52 13.16
N LYS A 153 -16.82 -19.43 12.96
CA LYS A 153 -17.18 -18.29 12.13
C LYS A 153 -16.06 -17.99 11.13
N PRO A 154 -16.37 -17.45 9.93
CA PRO A 154 -15.37 -16.98 8.99
C PRO A 154 -14.43 -15.95 9.64
N LEU A 155 -13.13 -16.06 9.38
CA LEU A 155 -12.12 -15.18 9.96
C LEU A 155 -12.36 -13.71 9.56
N ILE A 156 -12.79 -13.47 8.32
CA ILE A 156 -13.10 -12.12 7.85
C ILE A 156 -14.25 -11.50 8.62
N GLU A 157 -15.28 -12.26 8.97
CA GLU A 157 -16.41 -11.74 9.77
C GLU A 157 -15.99 -11.42 11.21
N VAL A 158 -15.00 -12.14 11.75
CA VAL A 158 -14.43 -11.84 13.07
C VAL A 158 -13.54 -10.60 13.03
N LEU A 159 -12.77 -10.40 11.96
CA LEU A 159 -11.92 -9.22 11.80
C LEU A 159 -12.71 -7.96 11.45
N TYR A 160 -13.69 -8.11 10.55
CA TYR A 160 -14.47 -7.04 9.93
C TYR A 160 -15.97 -7.37 9.99
N PRO A 161 -16.61 -7.10 11.14
CA PRO A 161 -18.04 -7.33 11.30
C PRO A 161 -18.87 -6.58 10.23
N PRO A 162 -19.99 -7.16 9.77
CA PRO A 162 -20.76 -6.62 8.65
C PRO A 162 -21.51 -5.33 8.97
N SER A 163 -21.72 -5.00 10.25
CA SER A 163 -22.37 -3.75 10.66
C SER A 163 -21.48 -2.88 11.55
N VAL A 164 -21.64 -1.56 11.46
CA VAL A 164 -20.95 -0.58 12.32
C VAL A 164 -21.38 -0.72 13.79
N GLU A 165 -22.59 -1.22 14.03
CA GLU A 165 -23.09 -1.55 15.36
C GLU A 165 -22.27 -2.69 15.99
N ASP A 166 -21.88 -3.68 15.19
CA ASP A 166 -21.05 -4.81 15.64
C ASP A 166 -19.59 -4.39 15.93
N PHE A 167 -19.07 -3.34 15.29
CA PHE A 167 -17.75 -2.77 15.66
C PHE A 167 -17.75 -2.15 17.06
N ASN A 168 -18.92 -1.75 17.56
CA ASN A 168 -19.10 -1.24 18.91
C ASN A 168 -19.68 -2.29 19.86
N ASP A 169 -19.93 -3.52 19.38
CA ASP A 169 -20.38 -4.62 20.20
C ASP A 169 -19.19 -5.29 20.89
N SER A 170 -19.21 -5.24 22.21
CA SER A 170 -18.28 -5.95 23.09
C SER A 170 -18.15 -7.45 22.79
N THR A 171 -19.15 -8.10 22.17
CA THR A 171 -19.07 -9.53 21.86
C THR A 171 -18.21 -9.84 20.64
N ALA A 172 -18.20 -8.98 19.61
CA ALA A 172 -17.33 -9.14 18.44
C ALA A 172 -15.86 -8.91 18.82
N ASP A 173 -15.62 -7.90 19.67
CA ASP A 173 -14.29 -7.62 20.24
C ASP A 173 -13.79 -8.78 21.12
N GLN A 174 -14.66 -9.43 21.89
CA GLN A 174 -14.27 -10.60 22.69
C GLN A 174 -13.81 -11.79 21.84
N LEU A 175 -14.44 -12.02 20.68
CA LEU A 175 -14.16 -13.19 19.85
C LEU A 175 -12.74 -13.16 19.26
N ILE A 176 -12.25 -11.99 18.83
CA ILE A 176 -10.88 -11.84 18.32
C ILE A 176 -9.82 -12.09 19.41
N HIS A 177 -10.18 -12.01 20.69
CA HIS A 177 -9.31 -12.32 21.83
C HIS A 177 -9.36 -13.80 22.26
N GLU A 178 -10.24 -14.62 21.69
CA GLU A 178 -10.19 -16.06 21.89
C GLU A 178 -9.01 -16.66 21.11
N THR A 179 -8.20 -17.51 21.74
CA THR A 179 -7.00 -18.09 21.12
C THR A 179 -7.27 -18.77 19.78
N ALA A 180 -8.46 -19.37 19.61
CA ALA A 180 -8.88 -20.00 18.37
C ALA A 180 -8.95 -19.02 17.17
N TYR A 181 -9.21 -17.73 17.43
CA TYR A 181 -9.25 -16.68 16.41
C TYR A 181 -8.02 -15.78 16.44
N THR A 182 -7.46 -15.48 17.62
CA THR A 182 -6.29 -14.61 17.75
C THR A 182 -5.10 -15.09 16.91
N GLN A 183 -4.74 -16.37 17.01
CA GLN A 183 -3.54 -16.88 16.32
C GLN A 183 -3.73 -16.90 14.79
N PRO A 184 -4.84 -17.44 14.24
CA PRO A 184 -5.05 -17.39 12.80
C PRO A 184 -5.24 -15.97 12.26
N ALA A 185 -5.85 -15.07 13.04
CA ALA A 185 -6.01 -13.66 12.67
C ALA A 185 -4.67 -12.94 12.53
N LEU A 186 -3.79 -13.07 13.52
CA LEU A 186 -2.47 -12.45 13.48
C LEU A 186 -1.64 -13.00 12.33
N PHE A 187 -1.61 -14.33 12.17
CA PHE A 187 -0.92 -14.96 11.03
C PHE A 187 -1.45 -14.45 9.69
N ALA A 188 -2.77 -14.44 9.49
CA ALA A 188 -3.37 -14.03 8.22
C ALA A 188 -3.11 -12.56 7.90
N LEU A 189 -3.18 -11.68 8.91
CA LEU A 189 -2.84 -10.26 8.78
C LEU A 189 -1.37 -10.07 8.41
N GLU A 190 -0.47 -10.68 9.17
CA GLU A 190 0.97 -10.56 8.99
C GLU A 190 1.43 -11.12 7.64
N TYR A 191 0.86 -12.25 7.22
CA TYR A 191 1.10 -12.82 5.90
C TYR A 191 0.57 -11.92 4.78
N ALA A 192 -0.60 -11.31 4.94
CA ALA A 192 -1.13 -10.33 3.98
C ALA A 192 -0.27 -9.06 3.89
N LEU A 193 0.30 -8.60 5.00
CA LEU A 193 1.29 -7.50 5.02
C LEU A 193 2.58 -7.91 4.30
N PHE A 194 3.08 -9.13 4.55
CA PHE A 194 4.25 -9.66 3.86
C PHE A 194 4.06 -9.71 2.34
N GLU A 195 2.95 -10.30 1.87
CA GLU A 195 2.65 -10.36 0.43
C GLU A 195 2.47 -8.97 -0.18
N LEU A 196 1.92 -8.00 0.58
CA LEU A 196 1.83 -6.61 0.14
C LEU A 196 3.22 -5.98 -0.06
N TRP A 197 4.11 -6.09 0.94
CA TRP A 197 5.48 -5.58 0.83
C TRP A 197 6.26 -6.22 -0.32
N LYS A 198 6.13 -7.54 -0.46
CA LYS A 198 6.72 -8.30 -1.56
C LYS A 198 6.21 -7.84 -2.92
N SER A 199 4.91 -7.51 -3.04
CA SER A 199 4.35 -6.97 -4.28
C SER A 199 4.91 -5.60 -4.68
N TRP A 200 5.50 -4.87 -3.72
CA TRP A 200 6.23 -3.62 -3.97
C TRP A 200 7.74 -3.83 -4.21
N GLY A 201 8.19 -5.09 -4.29
CA GLY A 201 9.59 -5.44 -4.51
C GLY A 201 10.47 -5.42 -3.25
N ILE A 202 9.86 -5.33 -2.07
CA ILE A 202 10.57 -5.39 -0.79
C ILE A 202 10.60 -6.85 -0.32
N GLU A 203 11.76 -7.48 -0.48
CA GLU A 203 12.02 -8.85 -0.09
C GLU A 203 12.86 -8.89 1.19
N ALA A 204 12.46 -9.74 2.13
CA ALA A 204 13.20 -9.96 3.36
C ALA A 204 14.43 -10.86 3.10
N ASP A 205 15.58 -10.46 3.62
CA ASP A 205 16.78 -11.31 3.69
C ASP A 205 16.73 -12.27 4.90
N VAL A 206 15.99 -11.89 5.94
CA VAL A 206 15.80 -12.66 7.17
C VAL A 206 14.36 -12.50 7.65
N VAL A 207 13.78 -13.59 8.15
CA VAL A 207 12.49 -13.58 8.84
C VAL A 207 12.71 -14.00 10.29
N ILE A 208 12.12 -13.26 11.23
CA ILE A 208 12.19 -13.55 12.67
C ILE A 208 10.77 -13.56 13.20
N GLY A 209 10.39 -14.66 13.86
CA GLY A 209 9.14 -14.77 14.60
C GLY A 209 9.40 -14.69 16.10
N HIS A 210 8.47 -14.12 16.87
CA HIS A 210 8.46 -14.30 18.32
C HIS A 210 7.38 -15.31 18.71
N SER A 211 7.78 -16.45 19.27
CA SER A 211 6.89 -17.53 19.75
C SER A 211 6.02 -18.08 18.61
N VAL A 212 4.71 -17.85 18.68
CA VAL A 212 3.72 -18.11 17.62
C VAL A 212 4.14 -17.55 16.26
N GLY A 213 4.93 -16.47 16.17
CA GLY A 213 5.37 -15.91 14.88
C GLY A 213 6.34 -16.75 14.04
N GLU A 214 6.78 -17.93 14.50
CA GLU A 214 7.68 -18.86 13.75
C GLU A 214 6.94 -19.93 12.91
N TYR A 215 5.68 -19.70 12.54
CA TYR A 215 4.83 -20.66 11.80
C TYR A 215 5.39 -21.14 10.46
#